data_AF-A0A9D8P946-F1
#
_entry.id   AF-A0A9D8P946-F1
#
_cell.length_a   1.000
_cell.length_b   1.000
_cell.length_c   1.000
_cell.angle_alpha   90.00
_cell.angle_beta   90.00
_cell.angle_gamma   90.00
#
_symmetry.space_group_name_H-M   'P 1'
#
loop_
_entity.id
_entity.type
_entity.pdbx_description
1 polymer ?
#
loop_
_entity_poly.entity_id
_entity_poly.type
_entity_poly.pdbx_seq_one_letter_code
_entity_poly.pdbx_strand_id
1 'polypeptide(L)'
;MRYVIGLAIVSSLFCACTKKKTPRPGAFAIGEIPALSNVNTPTISWTASDGATTYDLMIASDKDCQTSEQTIGSLADLDVTVTALADGTHYACVTAVNSSGINYATNNGVEFAIDATPPEAFTITGPTAVSGVKPTLTWSEAKGATSHDIKISKQSDCSSPTITKADIANTELSYTPDDNLDDGVTYYACVTAKDAATNTTTATNDKFSFTAGHWRAIATPSGFAPRTGHSAVWTGDGTSVKNGSMIIFGGMDDNGDSLATGSKYEPSTDKWTAISTTGAPTARYGHAAVWTGSKMIVWGGCTVGGFGGCSTYSANGGIYDPATDSWTALTSSGGPTSRLSPATAWTGRYFIVWGGEGIGGLTVNDGAIYDTQTATWSSMATAAAPSDRVFAASSYGDGKFFVWGGVTEFQYNSSIAYSYLANGGVYDVATNTWSATAATGVNTDNRYNATAVWTGSHFVVWAGVYGLNFANTANGMSYDPDANQWARLNPTGVTDKRTEHTAVWTGSSVLIWGGYNVVNSASVHLATGGTVSPETGIWTDTSSVNAPTARASHTAVWTGDAMLVWGGYGSSNTSFASGALYFP
;
A
#
# COMPACT_ATOMS: atom_id res chain seq x y z
N MET A 1 89.15 -112.37 4.68
CA MET A 1 88.71 -112.33 3.28
C MET A 1 87.39 -111.56 3.19
N ARG A 2 87.29 -110.62 2.25
CA ARG A 2 86.09 -109.96 1.67
C ARG A 2 85.28 -108.93 2.51
N TYR A 3 85.63 -107.66 2.33
CA TYR A 3 84.90 -106.58 1.61
C TYR A 3 83.39 -106.25 1.86
N VAL A 4 83.17 -105.02 2.40
CA VAL A 4 82.28 -103.87 2.04
C VAL A 4 80.76 -103.86 2.37
N ILE A 5 80.30 -102.81 3.07
CA ILE A 5 79.52 -101.61 2.63
C ILE A 5 78.83 -101.00 3.86
N GLY A 6 79.08 -99.70 4.09
CA GLY A 6 78.48 -98.93 5.18
C GLY A 6 77.06 -98.44 4.86
N LEU A 7 76.29 -98.14 5.92
CA LEU A 7 75.02 -97.42 5.81
C LEU A 7 74.89 -96.41 6.96
N ALA A 8 74.70 -95.15 6.58
CA ALA A 8 74.55 -93.99 7.46
C ALA A 8 73.17 -93.98 8.15
N ILE A 9 73.15 -93.57 9.42
CA ILE A 9 71.93 -93.31 10.19
C ILE A 9 71.53 -91.85 9.94
N VAL A 10 70.36 -91.64 9.31
CA VAL A 10 69.71 -90.33 9.16
C VAL A 10 68.68 -90.18 10.27
N SER A 11 68.72 -89.03 10.95
CA SER A 11 67.79 -88.65 12.00
C SER A 11 66.38 -88.38 11.46
N SER A 12 65.38 -88.95 12.12
CA SER A 12 63.97 -88.66 11.89
C SER A 12 63.53 -87.48 12.77
N LEU A 13 63.38 -86.29 12.17
CA LEU A 13 62.67 -85.15 12.75
C LEU A 13 61.17 -85.29 12.49
N PHE A 14 60.38 -85.40 13.56
CA PHE A 14 58.92 -85.29 13.49
C PHE A 14 58.51 -83.84 13.18
N CYS A 15 57.81 -83.62 12.08
CA CYS A 15 57.19 -82.35 11.74
C CYS A 15 55.81 -82.25 12.41
N ALA A 16 55.66 -81.32 13.36
CA ALA A 16 54.36 -80.95 13.91
C ALA A 16 53.69 -79.92 12.98
N CYS A 17 52.55 -80.29 12.40
CA CYS A 17 51.73 -79.40 11.59
C CYS A 17 50.90 -78.49 12.53
N THR A 18 51.28 -77.23 12.70
CA THR A 18 50.44 -76.22 13.36
C THR A 18 49.45 -75.65 12.34
N LYS A 19 48.16 -75.97 12.48
CA LYS A 19 47.09 -75.23 11.79
C LYS A 19 47.19 -73.76 12.22
N LYS A 20 47.61 -72.86 11.33
CA LYS A 20 47.45 -71.40 11.53
C LYS A 20 45.95 -71.15 11.75
N LYS A 21 45.55 -70.84 12.99
CA LYS A 21 44.23 -70.23 13.24
C LYS A 21 44.19 -68.93 12.46
N THR A 22 43.21 -68.76 11.59
CA THR A 22 42.96 -67.47 10.94
C THR A 22 42.65 -66.44 12.04
N PRO A 23 43.31 -65.27 12.03
CA PRO A 23 43.10 -64.27 13.06
C PRO A 23 41.65 -63.78 13.02
N ARG A 24 41.09 -63.55 14.21
CA ARG A 24 39.77 -62.95 14.39
C ARG A 24 39.85 -61.47 13.99
N PRO A 25 38.81 -60.91 13.34
CA PRO A 25 38.74 -59.47 13.10
C PRO A 25 38.99 -58.65 14.38
N GLY A 26 39.75 -57.57 14.26
CA GLY A 26 40.09 -56.62 15.33
C GLY A 26 38.99 -55.59 15.61
N ALA A 27 39.26 -54.67 16.53
CA ALA A 27 38.31 -53.60 16.86
C ALA A 27 38.17 -52.59 15.71
N PHE A 28 36.96 -52.05 15.56
CA PHE A 28 36.62 -50.98 14.63
C PHE A 28 35.43 -50.19 15.20
N ALA A 29 35.03 -49.08 14.58
CA ALA A 29 33.92 -48.24 15.03
C ALA A 29 33.07 -47.80 13.84
N ILE A 30 31.76 -47.69 14.05
CA ILE A 30 30.87 -46.98 13.10
C ILE A 30 31.22 -45.49 13.21
N GLY A 31 31.28 -44.82 12.07
CA GLY A 31 31.48 -43.38 11.97
C GLY A 31 30.32 -42.61 12.61
N GLU A 32 30.47 -41.29 12.70
CA GLU A 32 29.43 -40.44 13.25
C GLU A 32 28.19 -40.46 12.34
N ILE A 33 27.05 -40.88 12.90
CA ILE A 33 25.74 -40.79 12.25
C ILE A 33 25.01 -39.61 12.90
N PRO A 34 24.43 -38.68 12.11
CA PRO A 34 23.58 -37.64 12.65
C PRO A 34 22.45 -38.26 13.50
N ALA A 35 22.29 -37.80 14.74
CA ALA A 35 21.27 -38.34 15.64
C ALA A 35 19.84 -38.19 15.08
N LEU A 36 19.61 -37.18 14.23
CA LEU A 36 18.38 -36.94 13.50
C LEU A 36 18.74 -36.48 12.07
N SER A 37 18.08 -37.00 11.06
CA SER A 37 18.32 -36.65 9.65
C SER A 37 17.02 -36.54 8.86
N ASN A 38 16.97 -35.55 7.97
CA ASN A 38 15.96 -35.43 6.91
C ASN A 38 16.27 -36.24 5.64
N VAL A 39 17.45 -36.84 5.58
CA VAL A 39 17.85 -37.68 4.45
C VAL A 39 17.48 -39.12 4.77
N ASN A 40 16.41 -39.61 4.16
CA ASN A 40 15.94 -40.99 4.38
C ASN A 40 16.86 -42.07 3.78
N THR A 41 17.89 -41.71 3.03
CA THR A 41 18.95 -42.61 2.54
C THR A 41 20.31 -42.24 3.16
N PRO A 42 20.50 -42.41 4.48
CA PRO A 42 21.76 -42.04 5.11
C PRO A 42 22.91 -42.93 4.61
N THR A 43 24.11 -42.36 4.55
CA THR A 43 25.34 -43.12 4.33
C THR A 43 25.93 -43.53 5.68
N ILE A 44 26.07 -44.82 5.89
CA ILE A 44 26.68 -45.39 7.10
C ILE A 44 28.14 -45.70 6.77
N SER A 45 29.06 -45.22 7.59
CA SER A 45 30.50 -45.46 7.43
C SER A 45 31.08 -46.12 8.68
N TRP A 46 32.25 -46.76 8.56
CA TRP A 46 32.97 -47.37 9.67
C TRP A 46 34.49 -47.40 9.42
N THR A 47 35.27 -47.62 10.47
CA THR A 47 36.72 -47.80 10.35
C THR A 47 37.09 -49.24 9.97
N ALA A 48 38.26 -49.43 9.37
CA ALA A 48 38.74 -50.75 9.02
C ALA A 48 39.05 -51.60 10.28
N SER A 49 38.66 -52.87 10.26
CA SER A 49 38.97 -53.89 11.25
C SER A 49 40.13 -54.78 10.78
N ASP A 50 41.18 -54.89 11.58
CA ASP A 50 42.34 -55.75 11.28
C ASP A 50 41.92 -57.22 11.11
N GLY A 51 42.23 -57.81 9.95
CA GLY A 51 41.90 -59.22 9.66
C GLY A 51 40.47 -59.45 9.14
N ALA A 52 39.66 -58.39 8.98
CA ALA A 52 38.43 -58.46 8.20
C ALA A 52 38.71 -58.45 6.69
N THR A 53 37.90 -59.17 5.94
CA THR A 53 37.92 -59.17 4.47
C THR A 53 36.68 -58.51 3.86
N THR A 54 35.55 -58.56 4.56
CA THR A 54 34.30 -57.91 4.18
C THR A 54 33.53 -57.50 5.44
N TYR A 55 32.47 -56.71 5.27
CA TYR A 55 31.55 -56.30 6.33
C TYR A 55 30.10 -56.59 5.93
N ASP A 56 29.26 -56.83 6.94
CA ASP A 56 27.82 -56.88 6.80
C ASP A 56 27.21 -55.74 7.62
N LEU A 57 26.39 -54.89 7.00
CA LEU A 57 25.59 -53.86 7.65
C LEU A 57 24.16 -54.37 7.85
N MET A 58 23.63 -54.19 9.06
CA MET A 58 22.21 -54.32 9.36
C MET A 58 21.69 -52.99 9.87
N ILE A 59 20.57 -52.53 9.30
CA ILE A 59 19.70 -51.52 9.92
C ILE A 59 18.60 -52.27 10.64
N ALA A 60 18.39 -51.95 11.91
CA ALA A 60 17.47 -52.63 12.79
C ALA A 60 16.51 -51.67 13.50
N SER A 61 15.34 -52.19 13.86
CA SER A 61 14.32 -51.47 14.64
C SER A 61 14.54 -51.56 16.15
N ASP A 62 15.58 -52.27 16.60
CA ASP A 62 15.94 -52.43 18.01
C ASP A 62 17.44 -52.31 18.23
N LYS A 63 17.83 -51.81 19.42
CA LYS A 63 19.24 -51.55 19.74
C LYS A 63 20.10 -52.81 19.67
N ASP A 64 19.55 -53.97 19.98
CA ASP A 64 20.32 -55.21 20.06
C ASP A 64 20.48 -55.87 18.68
N CYS A 65 20.00 -55.21 17.62
CA CYS A 65 20.09 -55.63 16.23
C CYS A 65 19.45 -57.00 15.98
N GLN A 66 18.34 -57.30 16.66
CA GLN A 66 17.65 -58.59 16.53
C GLN A 66 16.60 -58.59 15.42
N THR A 67 16.04 -57.43 15.11
CA THR A 67 14.95 -57.23 14.17
C THR A 67 15.46 -56.41 13.00
N SER A 68 15.78 -57.11 11.90
CA SER A 68 16.33 -56.47 10.70
C SER A 68 15.24 -55.71 9.93
N GLU A 69 15.53 -54.46 9.58
CA GLU A 69 14.78 -53.69 8.59
C GLU A 69 15.47 -53.75 7.22
N GLN A 70 16.80 -53.66 7.20
CA GLN A 70 17.63 -53.86 6.02
C GLN A 70 18.90 -54.63 6.38
N THR A 71 19.43 -55.41 5.43
CA THR A 71 20.71 -56.11 5.59
C THR A 71 21.47 -56.07 4.27
N ILE A 72 22.71 -55.60 4.32
CA ILE A 72 23.59 -55.47 3.17
C ILE A 72 24.89 -56.21 3.52
N GLY A 73 25.14 -57.31 2.83
CA GLY A 73 26.28 -58.17 3.15
C GLY A 73 27.43 -58.07 2.17
N SER A 74 28.58 -58.62 2.56
CA SER A 74 29.78 -58.75 1.72
C SER A 74 30.34 -57.43 1.17
N LEU A 75 30.27 -56.37 1.99
CA LEU A 75 30.78 -55.04 1.65
C LEU A 75 32.31 -55.02 1.71
N ALA A 76 32.94 -54.61 0.62
CA ALA A 76 34.40 -54.40 0.55
C ALA A 76 34.80 -52.97 0.93
N ASP A 77 33.90 -52.02 0.69
CA ASP A 77 34.07 -50.62 1.07
C ASP A 77 33.76 -50.40 2.56
N LEU A 78 34.16 -49.24 3.07
CA LEU A 78 34.01 -48.86 4.49
C LEU A 78 32.79 -47.95 4.73
N ASP A 79 31.95 -47.78 3.71
CA ASP A 79 30.68 -47.10 3.80
C ASP A 79 29.66 -47.71 2.84
N VAL A 80 28.38 -47.43 3.08
CA VAL A 80 27.28 -47.76 2.18
C VAL A 80 26.10 -46.81 2.40
N THR A 81 25.50 -46.35 1.31
CA THR A 81 24.21 -45.65 1.34
C THR A 81 23.08 -46.67 1.40
N VAL A 82 22.27 -46.63 2.46
CA VAL A 82 21.14 -47.55 2.61
C VAL A 82 19.96 -47.13 1.75
N THR A 83 19.05 -48.08 1.47
CA THR A 83 17.80 -47.72 0.80
C THR A 83 16.89 -46.94 1.74
N ALA A 84 15.91 -46.22 1.18
CA ALA A 84 15.07 -45.30 1.94
C ALA A 84 14.46 -45.96 3.19
N LEU A 85 14.69 -45.34 4.34
CA LEU A 85 14.12 -45.70 5.64
C LEU A 85 12.81 -44.91 5.87
N ALA A 86 11.91 -45.49 6.64
CA ALA A 86 10.70 -44.79 7.10
C ALA A 86 11.07 -43.80 8.22
N ASP A 87 10.18 -42.88 8.55
CA ASP A 87 10.40 -42.00 9.70
C ASP A 87 10.35 -42.81 11.01
N GLY A 88 11.28 -42.52 11.92
CA GLY A 88 11.40 -43.20 13.19
C GLY A 88 12.84 -43.42 13.64
N THR A 89 12.99 -44.15 14.75
CA THR A 89 14.30 -44.51 15.31
C THR A 89 14.81 -45.80 14.68
N HIS A 90 16.06 -45.78 14.25
CA HIS A 90 16.78 -46.89 13.64
C HIS A 90 18.11 -47.13 14.35
N TYR A 91 18.63 -48.34 14.21
CA TYR A 91 19.91 -48.75 14.78
C TYR A 91 20.82 -49.34 13.70
N ALA A 92 22.02 -48.78 13.54
CA ALA A 92 23.02 -49.29 12.61
C ALA A 92 23.98 -50.26 13.30
N CYS A 93 24.16 -51.44 12.69
CA CYS A 93 24.95 -52.52 13.24
C CYS A 93 25.87 -53.10 12.16
N VAL A 94 27.18 -53.05 12.38
CA VAL A 94 28.17 -53.56 11.42
C VAL A 94 28.87 -54.78 12.00
N THR A 95 28.99 -55.82 11.19
CA THR A 95 29.69 -57.07 11.53
C THR A 95 30.89 -57.24 10.61
N ALA A 96 32.07 -57.49 11.17
CA ALA A 96 33.28 -57.75 10.40
C ALA A 96 33.43 -59.26 10.12
N VAL A 97 33.79 -59.61 8.88
CA VAL A 97 33.87 -60.99 8.40
C VAL A 97 35.28 -61.28 7.88
N ASN A 98 35.97 -62.25 8.48
CA ASN A 98 37.30 -62.66 8.02
C ASN A 98 37.25 -63.63 6.82
N SER A 99 38.42 -63.96 6.28
CA SER A 99 38.57 -64.87 5.12
C SER A 99 38.06 -66.30 5.32
N SER A 100 37.73 -66.69 6.56
CA SER A 100 37.13 -67.98 6.89
C SER A 100 35.61 -67.91 7.06
N GLY A 101 34.99 -66.76 6.83
CA GLY A 101 33.55 -66.52 7.04
C GLY A 101 33.15 -66.49 8.52
N ILE A 102 34.10 -66.26 9.43
CA ILE A 102 33.80 -66.13 10.85
C ILE A 102 33.37 -64.68 11.11
N ASN A 103 32.12 -64.52 11.53
CA ASN A 103 31.52 -63.23 11.86
C ASN A 103 31.91 -62.80 13.28
N TYR A 104 32.27 -61.53 13.43
CA TYR A 104 32.46 -60.93 14.74
C TYR A 104 31.73 -59.58 14.85
N ALA A 105 30.81 -59.51 15.81
CA ALA A 105 30.05 -58.30 16.09
C ALA A 105 30.78 -57.44 17.11
N THR A 106 31.04 -56.16 16.79
CA THR A 106 31.26 -55.10 17.80
C THR A 106 30.94 -53.72 17.23
N ASN A 107 29.64 -53.37 17.18
CA ASN A 107 29.06 -52.05 17.52
C ASN A 107 27.54 -52.20 17.46
N ASN A 108 26.94 -52.68 18.54
CA ASN A 108 25.58 -53.25 18.57
C ASN A 108 24.51 -52.15 18.66
N GLY A 109 24.33 -51.40 17.58
CA GLY A 109 23.20 -50.49 17.39
C GLY A 109 23.52 -49.04 17.71
N VAL A 110 24.19 -48.35 16.80
CA VAL A 110 24.27 -46.87 16.87
C VAL A 110 22.89 -46.33 16.50
N GLU A 111 22.25 -45.66 17.46
CA GLU A 111 20.93 -45.06 17.31
C GLU A 111 20.99 -43.81 16.42
N PHE A 112 20.04 -43.70 15.51
CA PHE A 112 19.76 -42.49 14.75
C PHE A 112 18.27 -42.44 14.40
N ALA A 113 17.75 -41.26 14.13
CA ALA A 113 16.37 -41.08 13.71
C ALA A 113 16.29 -40.51 12.29
N ILE A 114 15.31 -41.01 11.54
CA ILE A 114 14.90 -40.43 10.27
C ILE A 114 13.60 -39.67 10.49
N ASP A 115 13.57 -38.45 10.00
CA ASP A 115 12.37 -37.64 9.90
C ASP A 115 12.45 -36.90 8.58
N ALA A 116 11.88 -37.48 7.53
CA ALA A 116 11.81 -36.91 6.19
C ALA A 116 10.46 -36.22 5.92
N THR A 117 9.57 -36.15 6.93
CA THR A 117 8.26 -35.52 6.81
C THR A 117 8.38 -34.02 7.09
N PRO A 118 8.12 -33.14 6.10
CA PRO A 118 8.18 -31.71 6.33
C PRO A 118 7.00 -31.20 7.17
N PRO A 119 7.10 -29.99 7.77
CA PRO A 119 5.98 -29.35 8.45
C PRO A 119 4.72 -29.27 7.59
N GLU A 120 3.54 -29.29 8.22
CA GLU A 120 2.26 -29.12 7.53
C GLU A 120 2.16 -27.73 6.84
N ALA A 121 1.26 -27.63 5.85
CA ALA A 121 1.04 -26.40 5.10
C ALA A 121 0.45 -25.27 5.97
N PHE A 122 0.87 -24.04 5.69
CA PHE A 122 0.43 -22.84 6.41
C PHE A 122 0.31 -21.64 5.45
N THR A 123 -0.21 -20.51 5.96
CA THR A 123 -0.42 -19.26 5.20
C THR A 123 0.07 -18.05 5.98
N ILE A 124 0.66 -17.08 5.29
CA ILE A 124 0.88 -15.72 5.79
C ILE A 124 -0.48 -15.03 5.88
N THR A 125 -0.83 -14.49 7.04
CA THR A 125 -2.15 -13.89 7.33
C THR A 125 -2.12 -12.36 7.37
N GLY A 126 -0.96 -11.77 7.62
CA GLY A 126 -0.79 -10.33 7.71
C GLY A 126 0.68 -9.91 7.53
N PRO A 127 0.93 -8.60 7.28
CA PRO A 127 -0.08 -7.56 7.28
C PRO A 127 -0.67 -7.35 5.88
N THR A 128 -2.00 -7.36 5.78
CA THR A 128 -2.72 -7.17 4.51
C THR A 128 -2.76 -5.71 4.07
N ALA A 129 -2.63 -4.78 5.03
CA ALA A 129 -2.40 -3.34 4.86
C ALA A 129 -1.57 -2.85 6.05
N VAL A 130 -0.54 -2.03 5.83
CA VAL A 130 0.39 -1.62 6.88
C VAL A 130 0.24 -0.15 7.20
N SER A 131 -0.36 0.15 8.35
CA SER A 131 -0.13 1.44 9.01
C SER A 131 1.28 1.41 9.61
N GLY A 132 2.23 2.05 8.94
CA GLY A 132 3.56 2.33 9.47
C GLY A 132 4.70 1.59 8.77
N VAL A 133 5.92 2.03 9.08
CA VAL A 133 7.17 1.56 8.48
C VAL A 133 7.71 0.27 9.10
N LYS A 134 7.02 -0.30 10.11
CA LYS A 134 7.38 -1.57 10.76
C LYS A 134 6.20 -2.54 10.76
N PRO A 135 5.92 -3.19 9.62
CA PRO A 135 4.82 -4.15 9.53
C PRO A 135 5.03 -5.33 10.45
N THR A 136 4.01 -5.70 11.23
CA THR A 136 3.99 -7.02 11.88
C THR A 136 3.45 -8.06 10.90
N LEU A 137 4.32 -8.94 10.44
CA LEU A 137 3.95 -10.14 9.69
C LEU A 137 3.40 -11.19 10.64
N THR A 138 2.33 -11.86 10.25
CA THR A 138 1.72 -12.98 10.99
C THR A 138 1.43 -14.13 10.05
N TRP A 139 1.42 -15.35 10.57
CA TRP A 139 1.10 -16.55 9.79
C TRP A 139 0.35 -17.58 10.64
N SER A 140 -0.34 -18.53 9.99
CA SER A 140 -0.99 -19.65 10.67
C SER A 140 0.05 -20.68 11.15
N GLU A 141 -0.30 -21.47 12.15
CA GLU A 141 0.56 -22.55 12.64
C GLU A 141 0.95 -23.53 11.51
N ALA A 142 2.24 -23.85 11.42
CA ALA A 142 2.78 -24.93 10.60
C ALA A 142 3.07 -26.13 11.51
N LYS A 143 2.13 -27.05 11.64
CA LYS A 143 2.24 -28.18 12.57
C LYS A 143 3.45 -29.06 12.21
N GLY A 144 4.23 -29.44 13.22
CA GLY A 144 5.51 -30.14 13.04
C GLY A 144 6.72 -29.20 12.94
N ALA A 145 6.52 -27.90 12.73
CA ALA A 145 7.62 -26.94 12.75
C ALA A 145 8.15 -26.69 14.17
N THR A 146 9.46 -26.48 14.28
CA THR A 146 10.16 -25.98 15.46
C THR A 146 10.53 -24.52 15.31
N SER A 147 10.73 -24.02 14.09
CA SER A 147 11.04 -22.63 13.82
C SER A 147 10.57 -22.12 12.45
N HIS A 148 10.69 -20.81 12.23
CA HIS A 148 10.39 -20.15 10.96
C HIS A 148 11.52 -19.19 10.56
N ASP A 149 11.80 -19.13 9.26
CA ASP A 149 12.63 -18.12 8.61
C ASP A 149 11.77 -17.16 7.80
N ILE A 150 12.13 -15.89 7.83
CA ILE A 150 11.45 -14.81 7.12
C ILE A 150 12.44 -14.04 6.27
N LYS A 151 12.01 -13.75 5.05
CA LYS A 151 12.64 -12.79 4.13
C LYS A 151 11.63 -11.73 3.75
N ILE A 152 12.02 -10.45 3.84
CA ILE A 152 11.25 -9.32 3.31
C ILE A 152 12.09 -8.67 2.22
N SER A 153 11.56 -8.56 1.00
CA SER A 153 12.29 -8.02 -0.15
C SER A 153 11.46 -7.03 -0.95
N LYS A 154 12.13 -6.09 -1.64
CA LYS A 154 11.49 -5.27 -2.68
C LYS A 154 11.29 -6.04 -4.00
N GLN A 155 11.99 -7.17 -4.17
CA GLN A 155 11.88 -8.02 -5.35
C GLN A 155 10.77 -9.06 -5.13
N SER A 156 9.94 -9.27 -6.15
CA SER A 156 8.80 -10.20 -6.08
C SER A 156 9.18 -11.67 -5.92
N ASP A 157 10.46 -12.00 -6.08
CA ASP A 157 11.01 -13.35 -5.94
C ASP A 157 11.76 -13.57 -4.61
N CYS A 158 11.83 -12.56 -3.73
CA CYS A 158 12.59 -12.59 -2.48
C CYS A 158 14.10 -12.89 -2.64
N SER A 159 14.68 -12.73 -3.84
CA SER A 159 16.08 -13.09 -4.14
C SER A 159 17.12 -12.19 -3.46
N SER A 160 16.76 -10.93 -3.21
CA SER A 160 17.59 -9.93 -2.52
C SER A 160 16.82 -9.35 -1.34
N PRO A 161 16.75 -10.06 -0.20
CA PRO A 161 15.97 -9.62 0.95
C PRO A 161 16.57 -8.36 1.57
N THR A 162 15.72 -7.38 1.82
CA THR A 162 16.02 -6.21 2.65
C THR A 162 16.17 -6.63 4.12
N ILE A 163 15.33 -7.58 4.56
CA ILE A 163 15.37 -8.14 5.91
C ILE A 163 15.40 -9.65 5.82
N THR A 164 16.27 -10.26 6.62
CA THR A 164 16.27 -11.71 6.87
C THR A 164 16.22 -11.93 8.38
N LYS A 165 15.28 -12.74 8.84
CA LYS A 165 15.23 -13.22 10.21
C LYS A 165 15.12 -14.74 10.18
N ALA A 166 16.00 -15.42 10.89
CA ALA A 166 16.00 -16.88 10.96
C ALA A 166 15.59 -17.35 12.36
N ASP A 167 15.15 -18.61 12.40
CA ASP A 167 14.95 -19.40 13.61
C ASP A 167 13.99 -18.76 14.64
N ILE A 168 12.92 -18.15 14.15
CA ILE A 168 11.81 -17.65 14.98
C ILE A 168 11.09 -18.86 15.57
N ALA A 169 10.95 -18.93 16.89
CA ALA A 169 10.34 -20.07 17.56
C ALA A 169 8.92 -20.34 17.05
N ASN A 170 8.50 -21.61 16.95
CA ASN A 170 7.15 -21.98 16.52
C ASN A 170 6.02 -21.41 17.41
N THR A 171 6.32 -21.03 18.66
CA THR A 171 5.39 -20.31 19.55
C THR A 171 5.19 -18.84 19.17
N GLU A 172 6.06 -18.29 18.33
CA GLU A 172 6.02 -16.89 17.85
C GLU A 172 5.53 -16.86 16.39
N LEU A 173 4.22 -16.86 16.20
CA LEU A 173 3.58 -16.81 14.87
C LEU A 173 3.51 -15.39 14.28
N SER A 174 4.48 -14.56 14.65
CA SER A 174 4.55 -13.16 14.22
C SER A 174 5.98 -12.62 14.22
N TYR A 175 6.25 -11.64 13.36
CA TYR A 175 7.53 -10.92 13.31
C TYR A 175 7.33 -9.45 12.96
N THR A 176 7.97 -8.57 13.72
CA THR A 176 8.05 -7.14 13.42
C THR A 176 9.52 -6.77 13.16
N PRO A 177 9.85 -6.17 12.00
CA PRO A 177 11.18 -5.63 11.73
C PRO A 177 11.70 -4.67 12.81
N ASP A 178 12.99 -4.82 13.15
CA ASP A 178 13.70 -3.89 14.03
C ASP A 178 13.97 -2.55 13.33
N ASP A 179 14.19 -2.57 12.01
CA ASP A 179 14.41 -1.39 11.18
C ASP A 179 13.13 -0.96 10.45
N ASN A 180 13.06 0.32 10.11
CA ASN A 180 12.01 0.86 9.26
C ASN A 180 12.18 0.35 7.83
N LEU A 181 11.10 -0.13 7.25
CA LEU A 181 10.95 -0.30 5.81
C LEU A 181 10.69 1.04 5.14
N ASP A 182 11.00 1.11 3.84
CA ASP A 182 10.81 2.31 3.04
C ASP A 182 9.33 2.59 2.82
N ASP A 183 8.97 3.84 3.00
CA ASP A 183 7.60 4.33 2.92
C ASP A 183 7.05 4.30 1.47
N GLY A 184 5.81 3.86 1.31
CA GLY A 184 5.12 3.69 0.03
C GLY A 184 5.72 2.60 -0.86
N VAL A 185 6.62 1.76 -0.35
CA VAL A 185 7.27 0.69 -1.10
C VAL A 185 6.51 -0.62 -0.89
N THR A 186 6.20 -1.31 -1.99
CA THR A 186 5.70 -2.68 -1.94
C THR A 186 6.85 -3.63 -1.64
N TYR A 187 6.70 -4.39 -0.57
CA TYR A 187 7.56 -5.48 -0.17
C TYR A 187 6.85 -6.82 -0.37
N TYR A 188 7.64 -7.88 -0.46
CA TYR A 188 7.22 -9.27 -0.57
C TYR A 188 7.81 -10.04 0.61
N ALA A 189 6.95 -10.69 1.37
CA ALA A 189 7.31 -11.58 2.46
C ALA A 189 7.34 -13.04 1.97
N CYS A 190 8.41 -13.72 2.29
CA CYS A 190 8.57 -15.16 2.11
C CYS A 190 8.85 -15.79 3.48
N VAL A 191 8.00 -16.74 3.89
CA VAL A 191 8.09 -17.41 5.20
C VAL A 191 8.26 -18.91 4.98
N THR A 192 9.26 -19.49 5.62
CA THR A 192 9.59 -20.91 5.54
C THR A 192 9.61 -21.51 6.94
N ALA A 193 8.77 -22.51 7.19
CA ALA A 193 8.79 -23.30 8.42
C ALA A 193 9.88 -24.37 8.34
N LYS A 194 10.54 -24.66 9.48
CA LYS A 194 11.52 -25.74 9.65
C LYS A 194 11.12 -26.64 10.81
N ASP A 195 11.34 -27.94 10.71
CA ASP A 195 11.26 -28.86 11.85
C ASP A 195 12.63 -29.13 12.51
N ALA A 196 12.67 -30.07 13.45
CA ALA A 196 13.89 -30.46 14.15
C ALA A 196 14.93 -31.15 13.24
N ALA A 197 14.47 -31.85 12.20
CA ALA A 197 15.32 -32.52 11.21
C ALA A 197 15.74 -31.60 10.06
N THR A 198 15.32 -30.33 10.10
CA THR A 198 15.54 -29.29 9.10
C THR A 198 14.78 -29.49 7.79
N ASN A 199 13.74 -30.32 7.77
CA ASN A 199 12.80 -30.28 6.64
C ASN A 199 12.10 -28.93 6.61
N THR A 200 11.73 -28.49 5.42
CA THR A 200 11.17 -27.16 5.23
C THR A 200 9.86 -27.19 4.46
N THR A 201 8.93 -26.36 4.88
CA THR A 201 7.69 -26.06 4.15
C THR A 201 7.60 -24.56 3.94
N THR A 202 7.35 -24.13 2.70
CA THR A 202 7.09 -22.72 2.39
C THR A 202 5.61 -22.42 2.54
N ALA A 203 5.26 -21.21 3.00
CA ALA A 203 3.88 -20.76 3.07
C ALA A 203 3.15 -20.94 1.72
N THR A 204 1.88 -21.33 1.74
CA THR A 204 1.09 -21.60 0.52
C THR A 204 0.80 -20.35 -0.30
N ASN A 205 0.84 -19.17 0.32
CA ASN A 205 0.74 -17.86 -0.32
C ASN A 205 2.09 -17.12 -0.30
N ASP A 206 3.19 -17.85 -0.51
CA ASP A 206 4.54 -17.30 -0.60
C ASP A 206 4.63 -16.09 -1.54
N LYS A 207 5.58 -15.18 -1.26
CA LYS A 207 5.71 -13.87 -1.89
C LYS A 207 4.49 -12.98 -1.62
N PHE A 208 4.02 -13.05 -0.38
CA PHE A 208 2.91 -12.25 0.11
C PHE A 208 3.28 -10.75 0.06
N SER A 209 2.56 -9.98 -0.75
CA SER A 209 2.87 -8.57 -0.97
C SER A 209 2.18 -7.65 0.03
N PHE A 210 2.89 -6.64 0.54
CA PHE A 210 2.34 -5.56 1.36
C PHE A 210 3.07 -4.24 1.08
N THR A 211 2.45 -3.08 1.34
CA THR A 211 3.10 -1.77 1.20
C THR A 211 3.45 -1.23 2.58
N ALA A 212 4.71 -0.85 2.82
CA ALA A 212 5.13 -0.26 4.07
C ALA A 212 4.96 1.27 4.07
N GLY A 213 4.47 1.84 5.17
CA GLY A 213 4.35 3.28 5.37
C GLY A 213 3.12 3.96 4.74
N HIS A 214 2.99 5.27 4.96
CA HIS A 214 1.86 6.06 4.49
C HIS A 214 2.19 7.04 3.35
N TRP A 215 3.30 7.80 3.39
CA TRP A 215 3.58 8.84 2.39
C TRP A 215 4.64 8.43 1.37
N ARG A 216 4.28 8.48 0.08
CA ARG A 216 5.20 8.28 -1.04
C ARG A 216 5.35 9.56 -1.86
N ALA A 217 6.55 10.12 -1.94
CA ALA A 217 6.82 11.26 -2.82
C ALA A 217 6.57 10.91 -4.29
N ILE A 218 6.09 11.88 -5.08
CA ILE A 218 5.89 11.74 -6.53
C ILE A 218 7.11 12.30 -7.25
N ALA A 219 7.68 11.52 -8.18
CA ALA A 219 8.77 12.00 -9.02
C ALA A 219 8.34 13.21 -9.87
N THR A 220 9.15 14.26 -9.86
CA THR A 220 8.88 15.51 -10.57
C THR A 220 9.93 15.72 -11.66
N PRO A 221 9.54 15.89 -12.95
CA PRO A 221 10.49 16.23 -14.00
C PRO A 221 11.17 17.58 -13.75
N SER A 222 12.43 17.71 -14.17
CA SER A 222 13.12 19.01 -14.17
C SER A 222 12.37 20.01 -15.04
N GLY A 223 12.18 21.24 -14.53
CA GLY A 223 11.47 22.31 -15.23
C GLY A 223 9.94 22.20 -15.22
N PHE A 224 9.36 21.27 -14.45
CA PHE A 224 7.90 21.20 -14.28
C PHE A 224 7.40 22.47 -13.55
N ALA A 225 6.46 23.19 -14.18
CA ALA A 225 5.99 24.46 -13.64
C ALA A 225 5.26 24.27 -12.29
N PRO A 226 5.66 25.01 -11.24
CA PRO A 226 4.94 25.01 -9.97
C PRO A 226 3.55 25.60 -10.19
N ARG A 227 2.55 25.12 -9.43
CA ARG A 227 1.18 25.61 -9.61
C ARG A 227 0.31 25.58 -8.35
N THR A 228 -0.51 26.61 -8.21
CA THR A 228 -1.61 26.71 -7.24
C THR A 228 -2.94 27.02 -7.93
N GLY A 229 -4.08 26.72 -7.30
CA GLY A 229 -5.41 27.03 -7.87
C GLY A 229 -5.73 26.32 -9.19
N HIS A 230 -5.01 25.24 -9.48
CA HIS A 230 -5.24 24.33 -10.60
C HIS A 230 -6.34 23.33 -10.25
N SER A 231 -6.81 22.58 -11.24
CA SER A 231 -7.70 21.45 -11.03
C SER A 231 -6.96 20.13 -11.20
N ALA A 232 -7.43 19.09 -10.50
CA ALA A 232 -7.00 17.72 -10.73
C ALA A 232 -8.22 16.80 -10.86
N VAL A 233 -8.09 15.76 -11.69
CA VAL A 233 -9.07 14.69 -11.84
C VAL A 233 -8.38 13.32 -11.84
N TRP A 234 -9.08 12.29 -11.38
CA TRP A 234 -8.63 10.90 -11.42
C TRP A 234 -9.32 10.16 -12.57
N THR A 235 -8.56 9.44 -13.40
CA THR A 235 -9.11 8.70 -14.54
C THR A 235 -9.54 7.26 -14.20
N GLY A 236 -9.09 6.73 -13.06
CA GLY A 236 -9.37 5.36 -12.64
C GLY A 236 -10.78 5.19 -12.08
N ASP A 237 -11.14 3.93 -11.82
CA ASP A 237 -12.45 3.51 -11.30
C ASP A 237 -12.62 3.68 -9.78
N GLY A 238 -11.61 4.23 -9.10
CA GLY A 238 -11.62 4.41 -7.64
C GLY A 238 -11.40 3.11 -6.87
N THR A 239 -10.79 2.08 -7.48
CA THR A 239 -10.44 0.82 -6.79
C THR A 239 -8.95 0.71 -6.44
N SER A 240 -8.07 1.33 -7.20
CA SER A 240 -6.62 1.35 -6.90
C SER A 240 -5.88 2.44 -7.66
N VAL A 241 -4.80 2.94 -7.04
CA VAL A 241 -3.77 3.81 -7.61
C VAL A 241 -3.15 3.27 -8.90
N LYS A 242 -3.21 1.96 -9.13
CA LYS A 242 -2.67 1.33 -10.34
C LYS A 242 -3.61 1.41 -11.55
N ASN A 243 -4.89 1.72 -11.33
CA ASN A 243 -5.93 1.61 -12.36
C ASN A 243 -6.27 2.95 -13.05
N GLY A 244 -5.47 3.98 -12.82
CA GLY A 244 -5.72 5.29 -13.38
C GLY A 244 -4.52 6.21 -13.33
N SER A 245 -4.78 7.43 -13.74
CA SER A 245 -3.83 8.52 -13.83
C SER A 245 -4.48 9.77 -13.24
N MET A 246 -3.67 10.67 -12.69
CA MET A 246 -4.16 12.01 -12.34
C MET A 246 -3.89 12.97 -13.49
N ILE A 247 -4.89 13.74 -13.91
CA ILE A 247 -4.72 14.83 -14.88
C ILE A 247 -4.85 16.14 -14.14
N ILE A 248 -3.86 17.03 -14.31
CA ILE A 248 -3.90 18.41 -13.81
C ILE A 248 -4.01 19.40 -14.96
N PHE A 249 -4.68 20.53 -14.74
CA PHE A 249 -4.76 21.61 -15.72
C PHE A 249 -4.88 22.99 -15.08
N GLY A 250 -4.26 23.98 -15.72
CA GLY A 250 -4.32 25.38 -15.31
C GLY A 250 -3.60 25.66 -13.99
N GLY A 251 -4.11 26.65 -13.26
CA GLY A 251 -3.52 27.21 -12.06
C GLY A 251 -2.70 28.47 -12.33
N MET A 252 -2.02 28.95 -11.30
CA MET A 252 -1.05 30.04 -11.37
C MET A 252 0.32 29.56 -10.93
N ASP A 253 1.38 30.15 -11.49
CA ASP A 253 2.75 29.95 -11.03
C ASP A 253 3.14 30.89 -9.87
N ASP A 254 4.42 30.92 -9.52
CA ASP A 254 4.97 31.73 -8.43
C ASP A 254 4.86 33.24 -8.65
N ASN A 255 4.74 33.68 -9.91
CA ASN A 255 4.55 35.09 -10.25
C ASN A 255 3.08 35.51 -10.21
N GLY A 256 2.16 34.54 -10.00
CA GLY A 256 0.73 34.73 -10.13
C GLY A 256 0.24 34.67 -11.59
N ASP A 257 1.10 34.26 -12.53
CA ASP A 257 0.72 34.15 -13.93
C ASP A 257 -0.12 32.89 -14.15
N SER A 258 -1.24 33.06 -14.84
CA SER A 258 -2.14 31.94 -15.16
C SER A 258 -1.48 30.97 -16.15
N LEU A 259 -1.72 29.67 -15.95
CA LEU A 259 -1.17 28.60 -16.79
C LEU A 259 -2.22 28.05 -17.75
N ALA A 260 -1.82 27.80 -19.00
CA ALA A 260 -2.62 27.07 -20.00
C ALA A 260 -2.19 25.61 -20.16
N THR A 261 -1.28 25.15 -19.30
CA THR A 261 -0.65 23.83 -19.41
C THR A 261 -1.28 22.84 -18.45
N GLY A 262 -1.25 21.57 -18.83
CA GLY A 262 -1.63 20.45 -17.97
C GLY A 262 -0.66 19.30 -18.12
N SER A 263 -0.81 18.29 -17.26
CA SER A 263 -0.01 17.07 -17.33
C SER A 263 -0.78 15.91 -16.73
N LYS A 264 -0.45 14.71 -17.19
CA LYS A 264 -0.97 13.43 -16.70
C LYS A 264 0.11 12.70 -15.92
N TYR A 265 -0.18 12.33 -14.68
CA TYR A 265 0.67 11.50 -13.83
C TYR A 265 0.19 10.06 -13.82
N GLU A 266 1.10 9.13 -14.12
CA GLU A 266 0.87 7.69 -14.15
C GLU A 266 1.56 7.03 -12.93
N PRO A 267 0.83 6.69 -11.85
CA PRO A 267 1.45 6.15 -10.64
C PRO A 267 2.13 4.79 -10.80
N SER A 268 1.74 4.02 -11.81
CA SER A 268 2.32 2.71 -12.14
C SER A 268 3.77 2.81 -12.64
N THR A 269 4.13 3.97 -13.21
CA THR A 269 5.48 4.23 -13.74
C THR A 269 6.18 5.42 -13.08
N ASP A 270 5.48 6.09 -12.15
CA ASP A 270 5.89 7.33 -11.48
C ASP A 270 6.37 8.41 -12.46
N LYS A 271 5.58 8.63 -13.52
CA LYS A 271 5.94 9.55 -14.62
C LYS A 271 4.83 10.55 -14.91
N TRP A 272 5.28 11.76 -15.23
CA TRP A 272 4.46 12.83 -15.79
C TRP A 272 4.61 12.90 -17.30
N THR A 273 3.50 13.06 -17.99
CA THR A 273 3.45 13.36 -19.43
C THR A 273 2.66 14.65 -19.62
N ALA A 274 3.22 15.62 -20.35
CA ALA A 274 2.47 16.82 -20.71
C ALA A 274 1.28 16.45 -21.59
N ILE A 275 0.13 17.07 -21.35
CA ILE A 275 -1.04 16.93 -22.24
C ILE A 275 -1.01 18.02 -23.30
N SER A 276 -1.66 17.78 -24.44
CA SER A 276 -1.70 18.73 -25.55
C SER A 276 -2.19 20.12 -25.12
N THR A 277 -1.51 21.15 -25.61
CA THR A 277 -1.94 22.56 -25.50
C THR A 277 -2.71 23.01 -26.75
N THR A 278 -2.76 22.17 -27.79
CA THR A 278 -3.44 22.52 -29.04
C THR A 278 -4.95 22.42 -28.83
N GLY A 279 -5.65 23.53 -29.03
CA GLY A 279 -7.09 23.63 -28.76
C GLY A 279 -7.47 23.66 -27.28
N ALA A 280 -6.48 23.68 -26.39
CA ALA A 280 -6.73 23.79 -24.95
C ALA A 280 -7.37 25.15 -24.60
N PRO A 281 -8.14 25.23 -23.51
CA PRO A 281 -8.62 26.50 -22.99
C PRO A 281 -7.47 27.45 -22.66
N THR A 282 -7.69 28.76 -22.82
CA THR A 282 -6.70 29.78 -22.44
C THR A 282 -6.28 29.65 -20.98
N ALA A 283 -5.09 30.18 -20.66
CA ALA A 283 -4.53 30.19 -19.32
C ALA A 283 -5.55 30.62 -18.27
N ARG A 284 -5.65 29.86 -17.17
CA ARG A 284 -6.66 30.11 -16.14
C ARG A 284 -6.36 29.49 -14.77
N TYR A 285 -6.98 30.03 -13.73
CA TYR A 285 -7.06 29.45 -12.39
C TYR A 285 -8.46 29.61 -11.79
N GLY A 286 -8.74 28.88 -10.70
CA GLY A 286 -10.05 28.92 -10.03
C GLY A 286 -11.20 28.46 -10.94
N HIS A 287 -10.89 27.71 -12.00
CA HIS A 287 -11.88 27.15 -12.92
C HIS A 287 -12.52 25.89 -12.34
N ALA A 288 -13.68 25.56 -12.90
CA ALA A 288 -14.33 24.28 -12.68
C ALA A 288 -13.62 23.17 -13.44
N ALA A 289 -13.50 21.97 -12.85
CA ALA A 289 -13.16 20.78 -13.62
C ALA A 289 -13.83 19.51 -13.06
N VAL A 290 -14.20 18.60 -13.94
CA VAL A 290 -14.77 17.29 -13.58
C VAL A 290 -14.28 16.17 -14.51
N TRP A 291 -14.25 14.94 -13.99
CA TRP A 291 -14.06 13.73 -14.78
C TRP A 291 -15.40 13.12 -15.17
N THR A 292 -15.59 12.83 -16.46
CA THR A 292 -16.84 12.23 -16.94
C THR A 292 -16.87 10.70 -16.85
N GLY A 293 -15.79 10.08 -16.39
CA GLY A 293 -15.51 8.65 -16.57
C GLY A 293 -14.63 8.37 -17.79
N SER A 294 -14.51 9.32 -18.74
CA SER A 294 -13.66 9.17 -19.93
C SER A 294 -12.97 10.44 -20.41
N LYS A 295 -13.46 11.62 -20.03
CA LYS A 295 -12.93 12.92 -20.46
C LYS A 295 -12.89 13.90 -19.27
N MET A 296 -11.98 14.86 -19.31
CA MET A 296 -11.95 15.96 -18.36
C MET A 296 -12.67 17.17 -18.97
N ILE A 297 -13.64 17.74 -18.26
CA ILE A 297 -14.26 19.02 -18.64
C ILE A 297 -13.61 20.11 -17.79
N VAL A 298 -13.26 21.23 -18.41
CA VAL A 298 -12.77 22.46 -17.76
C VAL A 298 -13.66 23.62 -18.18
N TRP A 299 -14.07 24.48 -17.24
CA TRP A 299 -14.91 25.64 -17.55
C TRP A 299 -14.66 26.83 -16.63
N GLY A 300 -14.78 28.03 -17.19
CA GLY A 300 -14.71 29.28 -16.45
C GLY A 300 -13.33 29.58 -15.91
N GLY A 301 -13.29 30.26 -14.76
CA GLY A 301 -12.06 30.70 -14.09
C GLY A 301 -11.60 32.09 -14.49
N CYS A 302 -10.48 32.48 -13.90
CA CYS A 302 -9.83 33.77 -14.17
C CYS A 302 -8.66 33.59 -15.13
N THR A 303 -8.56 34.41 -16.17
CA THR A 303 -7.47 34.32 -17.18
C THR A 303 -6.39 35.38 -17.01
N VAL A 304 -6.71 36.48 -16.33
CA VAL A 304 -5.75 37.55 -15.99
C VAL A 304 -6.07 38.01 -14.57
N GLY A 305 -5.10 37.91 -13.68
CA GLY A 305 -5.26 38.21 -12.26
C GLY A 305 -4.04 37.72 -11.48
N GLY A 306 -4.21 37.55 -10.17
CA GLY A 306 -3.22 36.95 -9.29
C GLY A 306 -3.77 36.81 -7.88
N PHE A 307 -2.88 36.73 -6.89
CA PHE A 307 -3.28 36.74 -5.47
C PHE A 307 -4.09 37.98 -5.07
N GLY A 308 -3.99 39.08 -5.84
CA GLY A 308 -4.72 40.32 -5.67
C GLY A 308 -6.16 40.34 -6.21
N GLY A 309 -6.68 39.21 -6.68
CA GLY A 309 -8.02 39.10 -7.28
C GLY A 309 -8.00 38.92 -8.80
N CYS A 310 -9.18 38.71 -9.37
CA CYS A 310 -9.35 38.47 -10.80
C CYS A 310 -9.75 39.73 -11.58
N SER A 311 -9.09 39.96 -12.71
CA SER A 311 -9.39 41.10 -13.61
C SER A 311 -10.11 40.68 -14.89
N THR A 312 -9.90 39.44 -15.36
CA THR A 312 -10.54 38.91 -16.56
C THR A 312 -11.15 37.54 -16.30
N TYR A 313 -12.48 37.48 -16.33
CA TYR A 313 -13.27 36.27 -16.09
C TYR A 313 -13.61 35.58 -17.41
N SER A 314 -13.56 34.25 -17.44
CA SER A 314 -13.97 33.47 -18.61
C SER A 314 -15.31 32.74 -18.40
N ALA A 315 -16.07 32.59 -19.49
CA ALA A 315 -17.22 31.70 -19.62
C ALA A 315 -16.97 30.58 -20.65
N ASN A 316 -15.74 30.43 -21.15
CA ASN A 316 -15.36 29.37 -22.07
C ASN A 316 -14.76 28.17 -21.31
N GLY A 317 -14.62 27.06 -22.04
CA GLY A 317 -14.09 25.82 -21.50
C GLY A 317 -13.62 24.86 -22.58
N GLY A 318 -13.19 23.69 -22.16
CA GLY A 318 -12.75 22.63 -23.06
C GLY A 318 -12.99 21.25 -22.45
N ILE A 319 -13.15 20.28 -23.33
CA ILE A 319 -13.27 18.86 -23.01
C ILE A 319 -11.99 18.19 -23.51
N TYR A 320 -11.17 17.70 -22.59
CA TYR A 320 -9.96 16.95 -22.88
C TYR A 320 -10.25 15.45 -22.96
N ASP A 321 -9.88 14.83 -24.07
CA ASP A 321 -9.89 13.38 -24.27
C ASP A 321 -8.46 12.82 -24.09
N PRO A 322 -8.18 12.08 -23.00
CA PRO A 322 -6.87 11.50 -22.78
C PRO A 322 -6.55 10.29 -23.70
N ALA A 323 -7.55 9.70 -24.36
CA ALA A 323 -7.31 8.60 -25.30
C ALA A 323 -6.68 9.09 -26.61
N THR A 324 -6.97 10.34 -27.00
CA THR A 324 -6.48 10.95 -28.24
C THR A 324 -5.56 12.15 -27.99
N ASP A 325 -5.30 12.51 -26.73
CA ASP A 325 -4.58 13.70 -26.30
C ASP A 325 -5.07 14.98 -27.02
N SER A 326 -6.38 15.19 -27.03
CA SER A 326 -7.01 16.27 -27.79
C SER A 326 -8.07 17.03 -27.02
N TRP A 327 -8.18 18.32 -27.30
CA TRP A 327 -9.19 19.19 -26.73
C TRP A 327 -10.30 19.48 -27.73
N THR A 328 -11.55 19.47 -27.25
CA THR A 328 -12.72 20.00 -27.95
C THR A 328 -13.24 21.20 -27.17
N ALA A 329 -13.56 22.30 -27.85
CA ALA A 329 -14.14 23.47 -27.19
C ALA A 329 -15.51 23.13 -26.57
N LEU A 330 -15.75 23.57 -25.34
CA LEU A 330 -17.06 23.47 -24.71
C LEU A 330 -18.01 24.52 -25.32
N THR A 331 -19.24 24.14 -25.64
CA THR A 331 -20.27 25.09 -26.10
C THR A 331 -20.43 26.22 -25.09
N SER A 332 -20.41 27.48 -25.53
CA SER A 332 -20.64 28.65 -24.66
C SER A 332 -22.07 29.17 -24.72
N SER A 333 -22.80 28.88 -25.81
CA SER A 333 -24.18 29.33 -25.99
C SER A 333 -25.11 28.71 -24.95
N GLY A 334 -25.96 29.54 -24.34
CA GLY A 334 -26.87 29.13 -23.26
C GLY A 334 -26.21 28.83 -21.92
N GLY A 335 -24.88 28.96 -21.82
CA GLY A 335 -24.13 28.77 -20.58
C GLY A 335 -24.29 29.92 -19.58
N PRO A 336 -23.80 29.72 -18.33
CA PRO A 336 -23.86 30.76 -17.31
C PRO A 336 -22.82 31.86 -17.58
N THR A 337 -22.98 33.01 -16.92
CA THR A 337 -22.03 34.13 -17.04
C THR A 337 -20.64 33.77 -16.51
N SER A 338 -19.61 34.46 -17.00
CA SER A 338 -18.20 34.24 -16.60
C SER A 338 -18.01 34.34 -15.09
N ARG A 339 -17.28 33.37 -14.51
CA ARG A 339 -17.04 33.30 -13.07
C ARG A 339 -15.86 32.40 -12.71
N LEU A 340 -15.35 32.57 -11.49
CA LEU A 340 -14.35 31.68 -10.87
C LEU A 340 -14.86 31.13 -9.52
N SER A 341 -14.22 30.06 -9.07
CA SER A 341 -14.58 29.29 -7.87
C SER A 341 -16.06 28.91 -7.76
N PRO A 342 -16.72 28.45 -8.86
CA PRO A 342 -18.09 27.95 -8.75
C PRO A 342 -18.13 26.63 -7.97
N ALA A 343 -19.27 26.37 -7.32
CA ALA A 343 -19.61 25.03 -6.86
C ALA A 343 -19.91 24.15 -8.08
N THR A 344 -19.34 22.94 -8.14
CA THR A 344 -19.38 22.11 -9.35
C THR A 344 -19.53 20.64 -9.03
N ALA A 345 -20.11 19.88 -9.95
CA ALA A 345 -20.26 18.45 -9.84
C ALA A 345 -20.41 17.75 -11.20
N TRP A 346 -20.03 16.47 -11.23
CA TRP A 346 -20.38 15.54 -12.30
C TRP A 346 -21.46 14.58 -11.80
N THR A 347 -22.53 14.42 -12.58
CA THR A 347 -23.68 13.60 -12.19
C THR A 347 -23.71 12.20 -12.83
N GLY A 348 -22.69 11.84 -13.60
CA GLY A 348 -22.71 10.69 -14.51
C GLY A 348 -23.17 11.04 -15.94
N ARG A 349 -23.85 12.18 -16.12
CA ARG A 349 -24.28 12.69 -17.44
C ARG A 349 -24.09 14.20 -17.60
N TYR A 350 -24.35 14.92 -16.52
CA TYR A 350 -24.40 16.37 -16.52
C TYR A 350 -23.22 16.96 -15.75
N PHE A 351 -22.67 18.05 -16.28
CA PHE A 351 -21.72 18.90 -15.58
C PHE A 351 -22.46 20.12 -15.01
N ILE A 352 -22.45 20.27 -13.69
CA ILE A 352 -23.13 21.35 -12.98
C ILE A 352 -22.13 22.46 -12.63
N VAL A 353 -22.55 23.71 -12.82
CA VAL A 353 -21.87 24.92 -12.37
C VAL A 353 -22.89 25.79 -11.65
N TRP A 354 -22.61 26.20 -10.41
CA TRP A 354 -23.49 27.07 -9.65
C TRP A 354 -22.72 28.02 -8.72
N GLY A 355 -23.25 29.22 -8.52
CA GLY A 355 -22.63 30.24 -7.67
C GLY A 355 -21.29 30.70 -8.24
N GLY A 356 -20.39 31.16 -7.39
CA GLY A 356 -19.05 31.64 -7.74
C GLY A 356 -18.91 33.17 -7.69
N GLU A 357 -17.71 33.64 -8.01
CA GLU A 357 -17.39 35.07 -8.16
C GLU A 357 -17.45 35.43 -9.65
N GLY A 358 -18.41 36.27 -10.01
CA GLY A 358 -18.62 36.80 -11.35
C GLY A 358 -17.88 38.12 -11.58
N ILE A 359 -18.21 38.75 -12.71
CA ILE A 359 -17.57 40.00 -13.17
C ILE A 359 -17.63 41.09 -12.09
N GLY A 360 -16.48 41.72 -11.82
CA GLY A 360 -16.36 42.79 -10.83
C GLY A 360 -16.25 42.28 -9.38
N GLY A 361 -15.99 40.99 -9.18
CA GLY A 361 -15.93 40.37 -7.85
C GLY A 361 -17.30 40.00 -7.28
N LEU A 362 -18.39 40.21 -8.03
CA LEU A 362 -19.74 40.02 -7.50
C LEU A 362 -20.06 38.53 -7.33
N THR A 363 -20.55 38.16 -6.15
CA THR A 363 -21.11 36.82 -5.91
C THR A 363 -22.40 36.64 -6.69
N VAL A 364 -22.64 35.42 -7.18
CA VAL A 364 -23.83 35.08 -7.98
C VAL A 364 -24.58 33.89 -7.37
N ASN A 365 -25.89 33.81 -7.61
CA ASN A 365 -26.79 32.75 -7.10
C ASN A 365 -27.43 31.90 -8.20
N ASP A 366 -26.94 32.06 -9.44
CA ASP A 366 -27.41 31.32 -10.60
C ASP A 366 -26.43 30.20 -10.97
N GLY A 367 -26.83 29.38 -11.93
CA GLY A 367 -26.03 28.28 -12.43
C GLY A 367 -26.63 27.65 -13.69
N ALA A 368 -25.90 26.71 -14.25
CA ALA A 368 -26.32 25.97 -15.42
C ALA A 368 -25.82 24.53 -15.38
N ILE A 369 -26.48 23.68 -16.16
CA ILE A 369 -26.20 22.27 -16.31
C ILE A 369 -25.87 22.01 -17.77
N TYR A 370 -24.70 21.41 -18.01
CA TYR A 370 -24.26 21.00 -19.34
C TYR A 370 -24.56 19.52 -19.55
N ASP A 371 -25.38 19.21 -20.56
CA ASP A 371 -25.59 17.84 -21.02
C ASP A 371 -24.51 17.45 -22.03
N THR A 372 -23.68 16.48 -21.63
CA THR A 372 -22.58 15.99 -22.46
C THR A 372 -23.02 15.18 -23.67
N GLN A 373 -24.26 14.66 -23.70
CA GLN A 373 -24.79 13.91 -24.83
C GLN A 373 -25.25 14.83 -25.96
N THR A 374 -25.89 15.95 -25.60
CA THR A 374 -26.43 16.91 -26.56
C THR A 374 -25.51 18.11 -26.78
N ALA A 375 -24.46 18.26 -25.96
CA ALA A 375 -23.52 19.37 -25.96
C ALA A 375 -24.19 20.75 -25.74
N THR A 376 -25.22 20.79 -24.88
CA THR A 376 -26.03 21.98 -24.61
C THR A 376 -26.09 22.31 -23.13
N TRP A 377 -26.13 23.60 -22.84
CA TRP A 377 -26.44 24.12 -21.50
C TRP A 377 -27.94 24.26 -21.28
N SER A 378 -28.35 24.14 -20.03
CA SER A 378 -29.69 24.46 -19.53
C SER A 378 -29.59 25.23 -18.23
N SER A 379 -30.43 26.24 -18.05
CA SER A 379 -30.45 27.06 -16.82
C SER A 379 -30.96 26.25 -15.63
N MET A 380 -30.33 26.43 -14.47
CA MET A 380 -30.85 25.93 -13.21
C MET A 380 -32.00 26.82 -12.73
N ALA A 381 -32.96 26.23 -12.01
CA ALA A 381 -33.98 27.00 -11.32
C ALA A 381 -33.35 27.96 -10.29
N THR A 382 -33.91 29.16 -10.19
CA THR A 382 -33.53 30.18 -9.18
C THR A 382 -34.54 30.25 -8.04
N ALA A 383 -35.75 29.72 -8.23
CA ALA A 383 -36.74 29.61 -7.18
C ALA A 383 -36.23 28.72 -6.05
N ALA A 384 -36.28 29.24 -4.82
CA ALA A 384 -35.75 28.58 -3.60
C ALA A 384 -34.24 28.25 -3.65
N ALA A 385 -33.49 28.77 -4.63
CA ALA A 385 -32.05 28.63 -4.65
C ALA A 385 -31.43 29.36 -3.44
N PRO A 386 -30.30 28.87 -2.90
CA PRO A 386 -29.57 29.57 -1.86
C PRO A 386 -29.13 30.97 -2.32
N SER A 387 -28.84 31.85 -1.37
CA SER A 387 -28.27 33.18 -1.67
C SER A 387 -26.99 33.08 -2.48
N ASP A 388 -26.63 34.17 -3.15
CA ASP A 388 -25.39 34.28 -3.91
C ASP A 388 -24.18 33.98 -3.03
N ARG A 389 -23.21 33.26 -3.59
CA ARG A 389 -22.04 32.82 -2.81
C ARG A 389 -20.88 32.37 -3.67
N VAL A 390 -19.67 32.52 -3.13
CA VAL A 390 -18.43 31.91 -3.61
C VAL A 390 -17.77 31.11 -2.49
N PHE A 391 -16.85 30.20 -2.84
CA PHE A 391 -16.11 29.35 -1.89
C PHE A 391 -17.00 28.46 -1.02
N ALA A 392 -18.17 28.09 -1.57
CA ALA A 392 -19.11 27.19 -0.94
C ALA A 392 -18.60 25.74 -1.03
N ALA A 393 -18.83 24.97 0.02
CA ALA A 393 -18.59 23.55 0.00
C ALA A 393 -19.68 22.88 -0.86
N SER A 394 -19.30 21.96 -1.73
CA SER A 394 -20.25 21.27 -2.59
C SER A 394 -19.87 19.82 -2.85
N SER A 395 -20.89 19.00 -3.11
CA SER A 395 -20.72 17.60 -3.49
C SER A 395 -21.96 17.12 -4.24
N TYR A 396 -21.87 15.93 -4.85
CA TYR A 396 -22.98 15.30 -5.54
C TYR A 396 -23.10 13.85 -5.12
N GLY A 397 -24.34 13.43 -4.89
CA GLY A 397 -24.68 12.08 -4.46
C GLY A 397 -26.18 11.91 -4.44
N ASP A 398 -26.64 10.67 -4.63
CA ASP A 398 -28.08 10.32 -4.59
C ASP A 398 -28.95 11.22 -5.50
N GLY A 399 -28.48 11.50 -6.72
CA GLY A 399 -29.23 12.34 -7.67
C GLY A 399 -29.20 13.85 -7.35
N LYS A 400 -28.60 14.26 -6.23
CA LYS A 400 -28.71 15.60 -5.66
C LYS A 400 -27.37 16.32 -5.62
N PHE A 401 -27.40 17.61 -5.92
CA PHE A 401 -26.26 18.51 -5.80
C PHE A 401 -26.40 19.36 -4.53
N PHE A 402 -25.42 19.23 -3.64
CA PHE A 402 -25.40 19.90 -2.35
C PHE A 402 -24.49 21.12 -2.39
N VAL A 403 -24.96 22.24 -1.87
CA VAL A 403 -24.16 23.46 -1.70
C VAL A 403 -24.39 24.01 -0.31
N TRP A 404 -23.31 24.34 0.41
CA TRP A 404 -23.43 24.89 1.75
C TRP A 404 -22.29 25.84 2.11
N GLY A 405 -22.58 26.81 2.96
CA GLY A 405 -21.61 27.80 3.41
C GLY A 405 -21.22 28.79 2.31
N GLY A 406 -19.98 29.24 2.33
CA GLY A 406 -19.45 30.27 1.44
C GLY A 406 -19.59 31.69 1.99
N VAL A 407 -19.28 32.67 1.15
CA VAL A 407 -19.43 34.10 1.43
C VAL A 407 -20.24 34.79 0.36
N THR A 408 -21.04 35.78 0.76
CA THR A 408 -21.62 36.81 -0.13
C THR A 408 -20.91 38.16 0.08
N GLU A 409 -21.08 39.08 -0.87
CA GLU A 409 -20.47 40.41 -0.89
C GLU A 409 -18.93 40.39 -0.89
N PHE A 410 -18.34 39.38 -1.54
CA PHE A 410 -16.90 39.24 -1.65
C PHE A 410 -16.32 40.34 -2.56
N GLN A 411 -15.65 41.35 -2.01
CA GLN A 411 -14.88 42.30 -2.83
C GLN A 411 -13.47 42.44 -2.26
N TYR A 412 -12.50 41.94 -3.02
CA TYR A 412 -11.08 42.02 -2.69
C TYR A 412 -10.68 43.49 -2.47
N ASN A 413 -10.11 43.80 -1.30
CA ASN A 413 -9.68 45.15 -0.90
C ASN A 413 -10.82 46.20 -0.78
N SER A 414 -12.06 45.77 -0.50
CA SER A 414 -13.15 46.70 -0.14
C SER A 414 -13.30 46.86 1.37
N SER A 415 -13.86 47.98 1.81
CA SER A 415 -14.27 48.20 3.21
C SER A 415 -15.59 47.50 3.57
N ILE A 416 -16.13 46.66 2.68
CA ILE A 416 -17.40 45.94 2.89
C ILE A 416 -17.08 44.65 3.66
N ALA A 417 -17.82 44.40 4.74
CA ALA A 417 -17.63 43.21 5.56
C ALA A 417 -18.16 41.97 4.84
N TYR A 418 -17.35 40.92 4.73
CA TYR A 418 -17.78 39.62 4.23
C TYR A 418 -18.97 39.08 5.03
N SER A 419 -20.00 38.61 4.32
CA SER A 419 -21.14 37.93 4.94
C SER A 419 -20.95 36.42 4.82
N TYR A 420 -20.47 35.79 5.89
CA TYR A 420 -20.26 34.34 5.95
C TYR A 420 -21.60 33.61 6.12
N LEU A 421 -21.78 32.54 5.35
CA LEU A 421 -23.04 31.82 5.29
C LEU A 421 -22.97 30.53 6.12
N ALA A 422 -24.06 30.22 6.84
CA ALA A 422 -24.27 28.96 7.57
C ALA A 422 -25.45 28.15 7.02
N ASN A 423 -25.90 28.50 5.80
CA ASN A 423 -27.02 27.86 5.12
C ASN A 423 -26.58 27.25 3.80
N GLY A 424 -27.46 26.48 3.18
CA GLY A 424 -27.21 25.84 1.90
C GLY A 424 -28.49 25.43 1.20
N GLY A 425 -28.33 24.68 0.12
CA GLY A 425 -29.43 24.11 -0.63
C GLY A 425 -29.07 22.76 -1.22
N VAL A 426 -30.13 22.00 -1.49
CA VAL A 426 -30.10 20.73 -2.18
C VAL A 426 -30.83 20.90 -3.50
N TYR A 427 -30.11 20.72 -4.60
CA TYR A 427 -30.66 20.78 -5.94
C TYR A 427 -30.94 19.37 -6.46
N ASP A 428 -32.19 19.13 -6.81
CA ASP A 428 -32.62 17.90 -7.48
C ASP A 428 -32.47 18.08 -9.00
N VAL A 429 -31.60 17.24 -9.59
CA VAL A 429 -31.26 17.31 -11.01
C VAL A 429 -32.42 16.83 -11.90
N ALA A 430 -33.24 15.89 -11.42
CA ALA A 430 -34.31 15.30 -12.20
C ALA A 430 -35.50 16.26 -12.33
N THR A 431 -35.79 17.03 -11.29
CA THR A 431 -36.92 17.97 -11.27
C THR A 431 -36.53 19.42 -11.54
N ASN A 432 -35.23 19.73 -11.58
CA ASN A 432 -34.70 21.10 -11.66
C ASN A 432 -35.26 21.99 -10.54
N THR A 433 -35.17 21.54 -9.29
CA THR A 433 -35.71 22.27 -8.13
C THR A 433 -34.70 22.35 -7.01
N TRP A 434 -34.69 23.50 -6.32
CA TRP A 434 -33.97 23.67 -5.06
C TRP A 434 -34.87 23.43 -3.86
N SER A 435 -34.25 22.91 -2.81
CA SER A 435 -34.80 22.89 -1.46
C SER A 435 -33.74 23.43 -0.49
N ALA A 436 -34.16 24.18 0.52
CA ALA A 436 -33.25 24.66 1.55
C ALA A 436 -32.84 23.49 2.45
N THR A 437 -31.56 23.43 2.83
CA THR A 437 -31.16 22.58 3.95
C THR A 437 -31.76 23.14 5.25
N ALA A 438 -31.98 22.27 6.24
CA ALA A 438 -32.38 22.72 7.56
C ALA A 438 -31.39 23.74 8.10
N ALA A 439 -31.92 24.71 8.85
CA ALA A 439 -31.07 25.63 9.59
C ALA A 439 -30.18 24.79 10.51
N THR A 440 -28.88 25.09 10.55
CA THR A 440 -27.93 24.44 11.46
C THR A 440 -28.26 24.69 12.94
N GLY A 441 -29.25 25.55 13.23
CA GLY A 441 -29.69 25.90 14.58
C GLY A 441 -28.72 26.80 15.34
N VAL A 442 -27.53 27.07 14.78
CA VAL A 442 -26.45 27.82 15.43
C VAL A 442 -25.72 28.71 14.40
N ASN A 443 -25.76 30.03 14.58
CA ASN A 443 -25.08 31.01 13.72
C ASN A 443 -23.53 31.00 13.87
N THR A 444 -22.98 30.11 14.70
CA THR A 444 -21.53 30.04 15.01
C THR A 444 -20.73 29.17 14.03
N ASP A 445 -21.38 28.52 13.07
CA ASP A 445 -20.73 27.62 12.10
C ASP A 445 -20.60 28.19 10.70
N ASN A 446 -20.92 29.47 10.49
CA ASN A 446 -20.77 30.15 9.21
C ASN A 446 -19.32 30.04 8.71
N ARG A 447 -19.14 29.47 7.51
CA ARG A 447 -17.80 29.21 6.99
C ARG A 447 -17.71 29.15 5.48
N TYR A 448 -16.52 29.48 4.98
CA TYR A 448 -16.13 29.34 3.57
C TYR A 448 -14.78 28.65 3.46
N ASN A 449 -14.41 28.22 2.24
CA ASN A 449 -13.22 27.38 1.99
C ASN A 449 -13.20 26.11 2.85
N ALA A 450 -14.38 25.63 3.23
CA ALA A 450 -14.56 24.31 3.80
C ALA A 450 -14.56 23.29 2.65
N THR A 451 -14.02 22.10 2.91
CA THR A 451 -14.12 20.99 1.96
C THR A 451 -15.42 20.23 2.21
N ALA A 452 -15.90 19.52 1.19
CA ALA A 452 -17.01 18.61 1.37
C ALA A 452 -16.85 17.32 0.59
N VAL A 453 -17.46 16.26 1.13
CA VAL A 453 -17.52 14.93 0.52
C VAL A 453 -18.92 14.35 0.67
N TRP A 454 -19.28 13.46 -0.26
CA TRP A 454 -20.46 12.61 -0.14
C TRP A 454 -20.04 11.24 0.36
N THR A 455 -20.65 10.75 1.43
CA THR A 455 -20.29 9.46 2.06
C THR A 455 -20.98 8.25 1.43
N GLY A 456 -21.92 8.48 0.51
CA GLY A 456 -22.90 7.48 0.07
C GLY A 456 -24.29 7.72 0.66
N SER A 457 -24.38 8.40 1.80
CA SER A 457 -25.64 8.72 2.48
C SER A 457 -25.70 10.12 3.09
N HIS A 458 -24.55 10.75 3.36
CA HIS A 458 -24.48 12.05 4.02
C HIS A 458 -23.56 13.00 3.26
N PHE A 459 -23.91 14.29 3.32
CA PHE A 459 -23.07 15.38 2.86
C PHE A 459 -22.25 15.92 4.04
N VAL A 460 -20.94 15.69 4.03
CA VAL A 460 -20.04 16.08 5.12
C VAL A 460 -19.24 17.31 4.70
N VAL A 461 -19.22 18.34 5.56
CA VAL A 461 -18.45 19.57 5.42
C VAL A 461 -17.37 19.62 6.50
N TRP A 462 -16.15 19.99 6.15
CA TRP A 462 -15.02 20.01 7.08
C TRP A 462 -14.23 21.33 7.09
N ALA A 463 -13.88 21.75 8.31
CA ALA A 463 -13.03 22.91 8.61
C ALA A 463 -13.44 24.18 7.85
N GLY A 464 -12.49 25.03 7.44
CA GLY A 464 -12.74 26.30 6.77
C GLY A 464 -12.47 27.52 7.66
N VAL A 465 -12.74 28.70 7.11
CA VAL A 465 -12.65 29.99 7.83
C VAL A 465 -14.02 30.31 8.43
N TYR A 466 -14.05 30.68 9.71
CA TYR A 466 -15.25 31.08 10.44
C TYR A 466 -15.08 32.46 11.10
N GLY A 467 -16.19 33.22 11.15
CA GLY A 467 -16.28 34.49 11.88
C GLY A 467 -15.50 35.68 11.30
N LEU A 468 -15.63 36.84 11.94
CA LEU A 468 -15.15 38.16 11.47
C LEU A 468 -13.62 38.37 11.52
N ASN A 469 -12.85 37.43 12.06
CA ASN A 469 -11.39 37.57 12.28
C ASN A 469 -10.55 36.56 11.47
N PHE A 470 -11.07 36.00 10.38
CA PHE A 470 -10.40 34.96 9.58
C PHE A 470 -9.95 33.74 10.40
N ALA A 471 -10.66 33.43 11.48
CA ALA A 471 -10.29 32.32 12.34
C ALA A 471 -10.60 30.99 11.63
N ASN A 472 -9.70 30.02 11.70
CA ASN A 472 -9.94 28.71 11.13
C ASN A 472 -10.63 27.78 12.14
N THR A 473 -11.33 26.77 11.65
CA THR A 473 -11.94 25.72 12.48
C THR A 473 -11.33 24.34 12.22
N ALA A 474 -11.48 23.46 13.21
CA ALA A 474 -11.00 22.08 13.23
C ALA A 474 -12.16 21.08 13.42
N ASN A 475 -13.38 21.49 13.10
CA ASN A 475 -14.60 20.70 13.23
C ASN A 475 -15.32 20.54 11.88
N GLY A 476 -16.25 19.60 11.84
CA GLY A 476 -17.08 19.35 10.66
C GLY A 476 -18.57 19.29 10.99
N MET A 477 -19.37 19.13 9.95
CA MET A 477 -20.81 18.87 10.04
C MET A 477 -21.23 17.83 9.01
N SER A 478 -22.17 16.98 9.37
CA SER A 478 -22.78 15.97 8.51
C SER A 478 -24.24 16.32 8.29
N TYR A 479 -24.69 16.31 7.05
CA TYR A 479 -26.08 16.53 6.67
C TYR A 479 -26.71 15.25 6.16
N ASP A 480 -27.80 14.85 6.80
CA ASP A 480 -28.70 13.80 6.37
C ASP A 480 -29.78 14.41 5.45
N PRO A 481 -29.78 14.10 4.14
CA PRO A 481 -30.76 14.64 3.21
C PRO A 481 -32.16 14.03 3.35
N ASP A 482 -32.31 12.84 3.92
CA ASP A 482 -33.60 12.17 4.11
C ASP A 482 -34.33 12.74 5.33
N ALA A 483 -33.58 12.94 6.43
CA ALA A 483 -34.09 13.59 7.63
C ALA A 483 -34.17 15.11 7.49
N ASN A 484 -33.46 15.70 6.53
CA ASN A 484 -33.18 17.14 6.44
C ASN A 484 -32.62 17.67 7.77
N GLN A 485 -31.53 17.08 8.25
CA GLN A 485 -30.95 17.41 9.56
C GLN A 485 -29.42 17.50 9.51
N TRP A 486 -28.88 18.42 10.28
CA TRP A 486 -27.44 18.57 10.50
C TRP A 486 -27.03 17.98 11.83
N ALA A 487 -25.92 17.27 11.83
CA ALA A 487 -25.21 16.81 13.02
C ALA A 487 -23.78 17.40 13.03
N ARG A 488 -23.31 17.82 14.20
CA ARG A 488 -21.92 18.28 14.35
C ARG A 488 -20.97 17.10 14.43
N LEU A 489 -19.86 17.19 13.71
CA LEU A 489 -18.69 16.32 13.87
C LEU A 489 -17.69 17.08 14.74
N ASN A 490 -17.60 16.71 16.02
CA ASN A 490 -16.64 17.26 16.98
C ASN A 490 -15.63 16.17 17.40
N PRO A 491 -14.69 15.81 16.52
CA PRO A 491 -13.77 14.74 16.83
C PRO A 491 -12.81 15.11 17.96
N THR A 492 -12.61 14.15 18.85
CA THR A 492 -11.61 14.25 19.91
C THR A 492 -10.21 14.09 19.31
N GLY A 493 -9.26 14.93 19.74
CA GLY A 493 -7.87 14.83 19.32
C GLY A 493 -7.46 15.77 18.18
N VAL A 494 -8.39 16.50 17.55
CA VAL A 494 -8.04 17.49 16.52
C VAL A 494 -7.73 18.84 17.14
N THR A 495 -6.50 19.32 16.96
CA THR A 495 -6.11 20.68 17.34
C THR A 495 -5.89 21.59 16.14
N ASP A 496 -5.58 21.02 14.97
CA ASP A 496 -5.20 21.76 13.78
C ASP A 496 -6.42 22.31 13.04
N LYS A 497 -6.61 23.62 13.18
CA LYS A 497 -7.56 24.41 12.41
C LYS A 497 -7.03 24.64 11.01
N ARG A 498 -7.89 24.58 9.98
CA ARG A 498 -7.41 24.69 8.59
C ARG A 498 -8.42 25.32 7.61
N THR A 499 -7.90 25.96 6.58
CA THR A 499 -8.61 26.36 5.35
C THR A 499 -7.76 26.02 4.13
N GLU A 500 -8.37 25.95 2.95
CA GLU A 500 -7.68 25.63 1.67
C GLU A 500 -6.89 24.31 1.73
N HIS A 501 -7.38 23.41 2.57
CA HIS A 501 -7.00 22.02 2.62
C HIS A 501 -7.79 21.25 1.56
N THR A 502 -7.41 20.00 1.33
CA THR A 502 -8.21 19.08 0.53
C THR A 502 -8.77 17.98 1.41
N ALA A 503 -9.91 17.43 0.99
CA ALA A 503 -10.51 16.27 1.63
C ALA A 503 -11.06 15.32 0.57
N VAL A 504 -10.98 14.02 0.86
CA VAL A 504 -11.52 12.95 0.01
C VAL A 504 -12.26 11.91 0.86
N TRP A 505 -13.25 11.25 0.26
CA TRP A 505 -13.94 10.12 0.89
C TRP A 505 -13.22 8.82 0.55
N THR A 506 -12.82 8.05 1.57
CA THR A 506 -12.09 6.78 1.38
C THR A 506 -13.02 5.59 1.11
N GLY A 507 -14.33 5.79 1.20
CA GLY A 507 -15.33 4.71 1.31
C GLY A 507 -15.81 4.47 2.74
N SER A 508 -15.05 4.89 3.75
CA SER A 508 -15.37 4.69 5.17
C SER A 508 -15.06 5.89 6.07
N SER A 509 -14.17 6.79 5.65
CA SER A 509 -13.75 7.97 6.43
C SER A 509 -13.46 9.15 5.51
N VAL A 510 -13.53 10.36 6.07
CA VAL A 510 -13.07 11.57 5.39
C VAL A 510 -11.59 11.73 5.68
N LEU A 511 -10.74 11.66 4.66
CA LEU A 511 -9.32 11.91 4.76
C LEU A 511 -9.03 13.35 4.37
N ILE A 512 -8.37 14.10 5.26
CA ILE A 512 -8.13 15.53 5.17
C ILE A 512 -6.64 15.79 5.28
N TRP A 513 -6.08 16.66 4.43
CA TRP A 513 -4.66 17.01 4.52
C TRP A 513 -4.34 18.46 4.12
N GLY A 514 -3.30 19.01 4.76
CA GLY A 514 -2.73 20.32 4.47
C GLY A 514 -3.64 21.50 4.82
N GLY A 515 -3.53 22.56 4.04
CA GLY A 515 -4.16 23.86 4.30
C GLY A 515 -3.29 24.75 5.17
N TYR A 516 -3.85 25.88 5.61
CA TYR A 516 -3.18 26.76 6.57
C TYR A 516 -4.12 27.21 7.69
N ASN A 517 -3.51 27.68 8.78
CA ASN A 517 -4.16 28.30 9.93
C ASN A 517 -3.66 29.73 10.11
N VAL A 518 -4.55 30.69 10.34
CA VAL A 518 -4.17 32.06 10.68
C VAL A 518 -3.92 32.15 12.19
N VAL A 519 -2.67 32.41 12.57
CA VAL A 519 -2.25 32.60 13.96
C VAL A 519 -1.54 33.94 14.06
N ASN A 520 -2.03 34.85 14.93
CA ASN A 520 -1.47 36.20 15.12
C ASN A 520 -1.26 36.96 13.78
N SER A 521 -2.25 36.90 12.89
CA SER A 521 -2.24 37.51 11.55
C SER A 521 -1.21 36.92 10.56
N ALA A 522 -0.61 35.77 10.87
CA ALA A 522 0.28 35.04 9.97
C ALA A 522 -0.33 33.70 9.54
N SER A 523 -0.22 33.36 8.25
CA SER A 523 -0.66 32.07 7.70
C SER A 523 0.39 30.98 7.98
N VAL A 524 0.07 30.09 8.91
CA VAL A 524 0.85 28.90 9.24
C VAL A 524 0.36 27.73 8.38
N HIS A 525 1.15 27.35 7.38
CA HIS A 525 0.82 26.22 6.51
C HIS A 525 1.03 24.89 7.24
N LEU A 526 0.19 23.91 6.95
CA LEU A 526 0.18 22.62 7.63
C LEU A 526 0.73 21.54 6.70
N ALA A 527 1.61 20.68 7.24
CA ALA A 527 2.00 19.40 6.66
C ALA A 527 1.27 18.22 7.34
N THR A 528 0.21 18.53 8.09
CA THR A 528 -0.56 17.58 8.90
C THR A 528 -1.92 17.32 8.27
N GLY A 529 -2.53 16.21 8.65
CA GLY A 529 -3.85 15.79 8.23
C GLY A 529 -4.34 14.66 9.11
N GLY A 530 -5.46 14.07 8.73
CA GLY A 530 -5.99 12.90 9.41
C GLY A 530 -7.27 12.39 8.76
N THR A 531 -7.69 11.22 9.22
CA THR A 531 -8.97 10.63 8.88
C THR A 531 -9.98 10.89 10.00
N VAL A 532 -11.22 11.14 9.61
CA VAL A 532 -12.37 11.17 10.53
C VAL A 532 -13.46 10.25 10.01
N SER A 533 -13.88 9.31 10.86
CA SER A 533 -15.08 8.53 10.57
C SER A 533 -16.32 9.37 10.95
N PRO A 534 -17.25 9.63 10.01
CA PRO A 534 -18.49 10.34 10.33
C PRO A 534 -19.37 9.60 11.35
N GLU A 535 -19.24 8.27 11.45
CA GLU A 535 -20.02 7.43 12.35
C GLU A 535 -19.53 7.51 13.80
N THR A 536 -18.21 7.43 14.00
CA THR A 536 -17.62 7.40 15.34
C THR A 536 -17.17 8.77 15.81
N GLY A 537 -16.94 9.71 14.90
CA GLY A 537 -16.34 11.00 15.20
C GLY A 537 -14.91 10.88 15.76
N ILE A 538 -14.20 9.78 15.50
CA ILE A 538 -12.81 9.62 15.93
C ILE A 538 -11.88 10.19 14.85
N TRP A 539 -10.93 11.02 15.28
CA TRP A 539 -9.84 11.49 14.42
C TRP A 539 -8.59 10.63 14.58
N THR A 540 -7.94 10.33 13.47
CA THR A 540 -6.62 9.68 13.44
C THR A 540 -5.68 10.49 12.58
N ASP A 541 -4.57 10.97 13.15
CA ASP A 541 -3.60 11.76 12.43
C ASP A 541 -2.94 10.97 11.29
N THR A 542 -2.68 11.63 10.17
CA THR A 542 -1.80 11.08 9.13
C THR A 542 -0.36 11.01 9.66
N SER A 543 0.42 10.05 9.20
CA SER A 543 1.87 10.01 9.44
C SER A 543 2.55 11.34 9.06
N SER A 544 3.49 11.79 9.90
CA SER A 544 4.39 12.92 9.59
C SER A 544 5.66 12.48 8.87
N VAL A 545 5.94 11.17 8.84
CA VAL A 545 7.10 10.61 8.14
C VAL A 545 6.87 10.78 6.64
N ASN A 546 7.84 11.39 5.95
CA ASN A 546 7.83 11.68 4.50
C ASN A 546 6.62 12.47 3.98
N ALA A 547 5.84 13.09 4.87
CA ALA A 547 4.75 13.97 4.47
C ALA A 547 5.29 15.10 3.58
N PRO A 548 4.58 15.48 2.50
CA PRO A 548 5.03 16.56 1.65
C PRO A 548 5.06 17.89 2.42
N THR A 549 5.89 18.82 1.95
CA THR A 549 6.04 20.15 2.58
C THR A 549 4.68 20.81 2.82
N ALA A 550 4.56 21.50 3.95
CA ALA A 550 3.35 22.21 4.34
C ALA A 550 2.82 23.13 3.23
N ARG A 551 1.53 23.02 2.91
CA ARG A 551 0.94 23.68 1.72
C ARG A 551 -0.57 23.87 1.81
N ALA A 552 -1.07 24.84 1.04
CA ALA A 552 -2.49 25.14 0.86
C ALA A 552 -2.83 25.31 -0.62
N SER A 553 -4.12 25.35 -0.97
CA SER A 553 -4.62 25.46 -2.36
C SER A 553 -4.00 24.44 -3.33
N HIS A 554 -3.62 23.29 -2.80
CA HIS A 554 -3.23 22.11 -3.56
C HIS A 554 -4.50 21.38 -4.02
N THR A 555 -4.34 20.48 -4.98
CA THR A 555 -5.42 19.56 -5.36
C THR A 555 -5.17 18.20 -4.74
N ALA A 556 -6.26 17.44 -4.54
CA ALA A 556 -6.15 16.04 -4.19
C ALA A 556 -7.25 15.20 -4.85
N VAL A 557 -6.93 13.94 -5.12
CA VAL A 557 -7.86 12.95 -5.64
C VAL A 557 -7.75 11.64 -4.86
N TRP A 558 -8.85 10.90 -4.76
CA TRP A 558 -8.88 9.54 -4.21
C TRP A 558 -8.72 8.52 -5.33
N THR A 559 -7.81 7.56 -5.15
CA THR A 559 -7.52 6.53 -6.15
C THR A 559 -8.28 5.22 -5.92
N GLY A 560 -8.84 5.04 -4.72
CA GLY A 560 -9.41 3.78 -4.23
C GLY A 560 -8.66 3.20 -3.03
N ASP A 561 -7.36 3.47 -2.96
CA ASP A 561 -6.44 3.00 -1.92
C ASP A 561 -5.46 4.08 -1.44
N ALA A 562 -5.44 5.26 -2.07
CA ALA A 562 -4.58 6.38 -1.71
C ALA A 562 -5.19 7.75 -2.02
N MET A 563 -4.80 8.75 -1.24
CA MET A 563 -4.99 10.16 -1.58
C MET A 563 -3.75 10.68 -2.27
N LEU A 564 -3.91 11.22 -3.48
CA LEU A 564 -2.83 11.85 -4.21
C LEU A 564 -2.93 13.37 -4.07
N VAL A 565 -1.90 14.01 -3.52
CA VAL A 565 -1.80 15.46 -3.31
C VAL A 565 -0.82 16.07 -4.30
N TRP A 566 -1.18 17.20 -4.93
CA TRP A 566 -0.28 17.89 -5.87
C TRP A 566 -0.38 19.41 -5.86
N GLY A 567 0.77 20.06 -6.03
CA GLY A 567 0.90 21.51 -6.18
C GLY A 567 0.55 22.28 -4.91
N GLY A 568 -0.14 23.42 -5.07
CA GLY A 568 -0.44 24.35 -3.98
C GLY A 568 0.74 25.27 -3.68
N TYR A 569 0.64 26.07 -2.61
CA TYR A 569 1.68 27.02 -2.22
C TYR A 569 2.03 26.93 -0.73
N GLY A 570 3.23 27.39 -0.38
CA GLY A 570 3.75 27.40 1.00
C GLY A 570 3.85 28.80 1.61
N SER A 571 4.49 28.90 2.77
CA SER A 571 4.61 30.14 3.56
C SER A 571 5.29 31.33 2.87
N SER A 572 6.05 31.09 1.80
CA SER A 572 6.68 32.12 0.96
C SER A 572 5.82 32.56 -0.23
N ASN A 573 4.55 32.11 -0.31
CA ASN A 573 3.68 32.23 -1.49
C ASN A 573 4.27 31.62 -2.76
N THR A 574 5.29 30.77 -2.61
CA THR A 574 5.85 29.98 -3.70
C THR A 574 4.96 28.77 -3.92
N SER A 575 4.48 28.61 -5.14
CA SER A 575 3.78 27.42 -5.59
C SER A 575 4.73 26.24 -5.66
N PHE A 576 4.18 25.04 -5.59
CA PHE A 576 4.94 23.80 -5.63
C PHE A 576 4.74 23.09 -6.96
N ALA A 577 5.83 22.51 -7.46
CA ALA A 577 5.82 21.51 -8.52
C ALA A 577 5.95 20.09 -7.93
N SER A 578 5.56 19.89 -6.66
CA SER A 578 5.74 18.63 -5.94
C SER A 578 4.43 18.12 -5.36
N GLY A 579 4.41 16.82 -5.02
CA GLY A 579 3.29 16.15 -4.40
C GLY A 579 3.66 14.78 -3.86
N ALA A 580 2.68 14.10 -3.27
CA ALA A 580 2.86 12.79 -2.67
C ALA A 580 1.54 11.99 -2.68
N LEU A 581 1.65 10.67 -2.52
CA LEU A 581 0.54 9.78 -2.24
C LEU A 581 0.51 9.45 -0.75
N TYR A 582 -0.68 9.45 -0.16
CA TYR A 582 -0.94 8.95 1.20
C TYR A 582 -1.79 7.69 1.15
N PHE A 583 -1.30 6.61 1.75
CA PHE A 583 -2.01 5.35 1.96
C PHE A 583 -2.54 5.33 3.40
N PRO A 584 -3.88 5.48 3.62
CA PRO A 584 -4.49 5.56 4.95
C PRO A 584 -4.51 4.24 5.73
#